data_AF-A0A0D6LE63-F1
#
_entry.id   AF-A0A0D6LE63-F1
#
_cell.length_a   1.000
_cell.length_b   1.000
_cell.length_c   1.000
_cell.angle_alpha   90.00
_cell.angle_beta   90.00
_cell.angle_gamma   90.00
#
_symmetry.space_group_name_H-M   'P 1'
#
loop_
_entity.id
_entity.type
_entity.pdbx_description
1 polymer ?
#
loop_
_entity_poly.entity_id
_entity_poly.type
_entity_poly.pdbx_seq_one_letter_code
_entity_poly.pdbx_strand_id
1 'polypeptide(L)'
;MNKMDDKDKATEEAEWSKEAGDKGEFLDDGRMWPYVVPVDAFGEHIFGEYTDKLKEGVVVEYLMREYDDLMENNVKCMWLAKIVKIAGYRLLLRWVGADEEGDERFDFWVNIGSRILHSVGYGGTMQTSKLTYTYIPPKFIADRWTADGEDSVAKHIQSTMIPLQHVNDRVELLDYNNSTRVRPARVKKVVGRRICVHVRQDDFDGEVDEDDRQFGDDSEFWVDQSSFYLFHVGWACYNNYGLGSSKEYRRHAQKIADALANVWILTFFLQGEDPPYASCDVSPQKIRSWSVNKDAPLEWKKGQRFELMDPLAQMFNELRVATVLEVLKGGYLRVGMDGPDVESECIPLHCSSSFMFPVGYAQKYNIKLGGPNGRGIRGLIRKDVYKPFSFILDTEEFNWEDYLQQAGAEAAPESLFRPVPDKSYMDHFQYKQTYNCYCLLNVSIFVYSSSDIFPLGWCEMHGYKLEPPKAEEEQPAKKKKKK
;
A
#
# COMPACT_ATOMS: atom_id res chain seq x y z
N MET A 1 -8.49 -36.86 -1.75
CA MET A 1 -7.28 -37.60 -1.33
C MET A 1 -6.55 -38.01 -2.59
N ASN A 2 -5.60 -37.19 -3.02
CA ASN A 2 -4.47 -37.54 -3.88
C ASN A 2 -3.33 -36.71 -3.31
N LYS A 3 -2.40 -37.36 -2.61
CA LYS A 3 -1.17 -36.72 -2.14
C LYS A 3 -0.29 -36.51 -3.36
N MET A 4 -0.01 -35.27 -3.70
CA MET A 4 1.14 -34.94 -4.54
C MET A 4 2.39 -35.13 -3.66
N ASP A 5 3.34 -35.92 -4.13
CA ASP A 5 4.52 -36.34 -3.37
C ASP A 5 5.49 -35.16 -3.18
N ASP A 6 6.04 -35.02 -1.96
CA ASP A 6 7.00 -33.97 -1.56
C ASP A 6 8.29 -33.93 -2.41
N LYS A 7 8.53 -34.95 -3.25
CA LYS A 7 9.67 -34.99 -4.17
C LYS A 7 9.51 -34.06 -5.37
N ASP A 8 8.28 -33.87 -5.88
CA ASP A 8 8.07 -33.12 -7.12
C ASP A 8 8.26 -31.61 -6.91
N LYS A 9 7.90 -31.09 -5.71
CA LYS A 9 8.17 -29.70 -5.31
C LYS A 9 9.65 -29.36 -5.22
N ALA A 10 10.46 -30.30 -4.70
CA ALA A 10 11.90 -30.09 -4.54
C ALA A 10 12.63 -30.05 -5.90
N THR A 11 12.14 -30.76 -6.90
CA THR A 11 12.69 -30.74 -8.27
C THR A 11 12.37 -29.45 -9.02
N GLU A 12 11.15 -28.91 -8.89
CA GLU A 12 10.77 -27.61 -9.49
C GLU A 12 11.54 -26.43 -8.86
N GLU A 13 11.74 -26.44 -7.53
CA GLU A 13 12.51 -25.42 -6.81
C GLU A 13 14.02 -25.47 -7.13
N ALA A 14 14.55 -26.66 -7.45
CA ALA A 14 15.96 -26.86 -7.82
C ALA A 14 16.26 -26.46 -9.27
N GLU A 15 15.32 -26.60 -10.21
CA GLU A 15 15.48 -26.15 -11.60
C GLU A 15 15.47 -24.62 -11.71
N TRP A 16 14.65 -23.92 -10.91
CA TRP A 16 14.62 -22.46 -10.84
C TRP A 16 15.97 -21.85 -10.41
N SER A 17 16.68 -22.52 -9.49
CA SER A 17 17.97 -22.05 -8.97
C SER A 17 19.12 -22.17 -9.98
N LYS A 18 19.01 -23.07 -10.97
CA LYS A 18 20.07 -23.29 -11.98
C LYS A 18 20.01 -22.32 -13.16
N GLU A 19 18.82 -21.93 -13.61
CA GLU A 19 18.69 -20.97 -14.73
C GLU A 19 19.01 -19.52 -14.34
N ALA A 20 18.90 -19.17 -13.06
CA ALA A 20 19.20 -17.82 -12.56
C ALA A 20 20.71 -17.50 -12.47
N GLY A 21 21.59 -18.50 -12.58
CA GLY A 21 23.03 -18.34 -12.34
C GLY A 21 23.85 -17.81 -13.53
N ASP A 22 23.30 -17.77 -14.75
CA ASP A 22 24.15 -17.75 -15.96
C ASP A 22 24.02 -16.50 -16.85
N LYS A 23 23.38 -15.41 -16.40
CA LYS A 23 23.31 -14.15 -17.16
C LYS A 23 23.58 -12.94 -16.28
N GLY A 24 24.82 -12.47 -16.32
CA GLY A 24 25.31 -11.31 -15.59
C GLY A 24 24.64 -10.01 -16.02
N GLU A 25 24.10 -9.32 -15.03
CA GLU A 25 24.34 -7.91 -14.64
C GLU A 25 23.57 -7.72 -13.34
N PHE A 26 24.10 -8.28 -12.24
CA PHE A 26 23.50 -8.19 -10.91
C PHE A 26 23.99 -6.93 -10.21
N LEU A 27 23.07 -6.21 -9.55
CA LEU A 27 23.45 -5.27 -8.50
C LEU A 27 24.07 -6.08 -7.35
N ASP A 28 25.21 -5.62 -6.83
CA ASP A 28 26.06 -6.30 -5.84
C ASP A 28 25.46 -6.29 -4.41
N ASP A 29 24.12 -6.32 -4.29
CA ASP A 29 23.38 -6.11 -3.03
C ASP A 29 22.56 -7.33 -2.55
N GLY A 30 22.65 -8.46 -3.28
CA GLY A 30 21.98 -9.73 -3.00
C GLY A 30 20.50 -9.79 -3.40
N ARG A 31 19.95 -8.74 -4.04
CA ARG A 31 18.57 -8.76 -4.53
C ARG A 31 18.46 -9.65 -5.77
N MET A 32 17.37 -10.43 -5.86
CA MET A 32 17.09 -11.32 -7.01
C MET A 32 16.61 -10.59 -8.27
N TRP A 33 17.09 -9.37 -8.49
CA TRP A 33 16.85 -8.60 -9.70
C TRP A 33 17.52 -9.29 -10.92
N PRO A 34 16.92 -9.29 -12.13
CA PRO A 34 15.62 -8.73 -12.57
C PRO A 34 14.42 -9.69 -12.43
N TYR A 35 14.55 -10.77 -11.68
CA TYR A 35 13.52 -11.80 -11.58
C TYR A 35 12.40 -11.42 -10.62
N VAL A 36 12.71 -10.63 -9.58
CA VAL A 36 11.76 -10.14 -8.58
C VAL A 36 11.90 -8.62 -8.47
N VAL A 37 10.78 -7.91 -8.59
CA VAL A 37 10.72 -6.46 -8.40
C VAL A 37 11.05 -6.14 -6.93
N PRO A 38 12.07 -5.30 -6.63
CA PRO A 38 12.44 -4.94 -5.26
C PRO A 38 11.29 -4.24 -4.55
N VAL A 39 11.21 -4.39 -3.23
CA VAL A 39 10.17 -3.75 -2.40
C VAL A 39 10.14 -2.23 -2.60
N ASP A 40 11.29 -1.59 -2.78
CA ASP A 40 11.47 -0.13 -2.93
C ASP A 40 10.89 0.42 -4.23
N ALA A 41 10.61 -0.48 -5.19
CA ALA A 41 9.94 -0.10 -6.42
C ALA A 41 8.45 0.23 -6.16
N PHE A 42 7.88 -0.30 -5.07
CA PHE A 42 6.48 -0.08 -4.72
C PHE A 42 6.40 1.17 -3.85
N GLY A 43 5.67 2.20 -4.29
CA GLY A 43 5.60 3.50 -3.60
C GLY A 43 5.02 3.43 -2.18
N GLU A 44 4.35 2.34 -1.83
CA GLU A 44 3.76 2.09 -0.52
C GLU A 44 4.13 0.68 -0.03
N HIS A 45 5.06 0.58 0.92
CA HIS A 45 5.43 -0.69 1.54
C HIS A 45 5.65 -0.54 3.06
N ILE A 46 5.47 -1.64 3.82
CA ILE A 46 5.48 -1.61 5.30
C ILE A 46 6.89 -1.39 5.87
N PHE A 47 7.90 -1.56 5.01
CA PHE A 47 9.31 -1.50 5.39
C PHE A 47 10.06 -0.32 4.75
N GLY A 48 9.35 0.77 4.41
CA GLY A 48 9.87 2.00 3.77
C GLY A 48 11.23 2.46 4.27
N GLU A 49 11.36 2.50 5.59
CA GLU A 49 12.51 3.06 6.30
C GLU A 49 13.62 2.03 6.58
N TYR A 50 13.45 0.79 6.10
CA TYR A 50 14.30 -0.35 6.43
C TYR A 50 14.85 -1.07 5.20
N THR A 51 14.28 -0.89 4.01
CA THR A 51 14.70 -1.62 2.83
C THR A 51 16.09 -1.26 2.33
N ASP A 52 16.53 -0.02 2.56
CA ASP A 52 17.91 0.43 2.37
C ASP A 52 18.90 -0.27 3.33
N LYS A 53 18.42 -0.70 4.50
CA LYS A 53 19.19 -1.43 5.51
C LYS A 53 19.18 -2.95 5.26
N LEU A 54 18.24 -3.46 4.49
CA LEU A 54 18.14 -4.88 4.14
C LEU A 54 18.99 -5.15 2.90
N LYS A 55 20.20 -5.66 3.13
CA LYS A 55 21.15 -6.05 2.10
C LYS A 55 21.79 -7.38 2.44
N GLU A 56 22.43 -7.99 1.44
CA GLU A 56 23.26 -9.16 1.67
C GLU A 56 24.23 -8.93 2.82
N GLY A 57 24.31 -9.93 3.68
CA GLY A 57 25.21 -9.97 4.81
C GLY A 57 24.74 -9.36 6.11
N VAL A 58 23.55 -8.76 6.15
CA VAL A 58 22.90 -8.35 7.40
C VAL A 58 22.59 -9.58 8.26
N VAL A 59 22.84 -9.49 9.56
CA VAL A 59 22.56 -10.55 10.54
C VAL A 59 21.28 -10.23 11.31
N VAL A 60 20.45 -11.25 11.52
CA VAL A 60 19.19 -11.21 12.26
C VAL A 60 19.15 -12.27 13.35
N GLU A 61 18.35 -12.03 14.39
CA GLU A 61 18.00 -13.03 15.40
C GLU A 61 16.79 -13.84 14.91
N TYR A 62 16.88 -15.18 14.99
CA TYR A 62 15.84 -16.12 14.59
C TYR A 62 15.37 -16.94 15.79
N LEU A 63 14.07 -16.94 16.06
CA LEU A 63 13.43 -17.72 17.11
C LEU A 63 13.23 -19.18 16.65
N MET A 64 13.97 -20.10 17.24
CA MET A 64 13.95 -21.52 16.91
C MET A 64 12.79 -22.24 17.61
N ARG A 65 11.58 -22.07 17.08
CA ARG A 65 10.35 -22.67 17.64
C ARG A 65 10.36 -24.19 17.72
N GLU A 66 11.22 -24.86 16.94
CA GLU A 66 11.39 -26.32 16.99
C GLU A 66 11.91 -26.84 18.33
N TYR A 67 12.49 -25.98 19.16
CA TYR A 67 12.92 -26.34 20.52
C TYR A 67 11.86 -26.02 21.59
N ASP A 68 10.71 -25.42 21.22
CA ASP A 68 9.69 -25.02 22.20
C ASP A 68 9.18 -26.22 23.02
N ASP A 69 9.06 -27.40 22.41
CA ASP A 69 8.61 -28.64 23.06
C ASP A 69 9.73 -29.36 23.84
N LEU A 70 10.99 -28.97 23.63
CA LEU A 70 12.17 -29.59 24.23
C LEU A 70 12.67 -28.84 25.46
N MET A 71 12.26 -27.58 25.62
CA MET A 71 12.69 -26.69 26.69
C MET A 71 11.60 -26.54 27.74
N GLU A 72 11.97 -25.96 28.88
CA GLU A 72 10.98 -25.53 29.87
C GLU A 72 10.06 -24.45 29.25
N ASN A 73 8.79 -24.41 29.65
CA ASN A 73 7.76 -23.51 29.07
C ASN A 73 8.13 -22.01 29.10
N ASN A 74 9.05 -21.63 29.98
CA ASN A 74 9.57 -20.27 30.16
C ASN A 74 10.89 -20.01 29.43
N VAL A 75 11.40 -20.96 28.63
CA VAL A 75 12.66 -20.80 27.89
C VAL A 75 12.38 -20.80 26.39
N LYS A 76 12.97 -19.82 25.68
CA LYS A 76 12.86 -19.66 24.23
C LYS A 76 14.24 -19.69 23.59
N CYS A 77 14.41 -20.51 22.56
CA CYS A 77 15.68 -20.68 21.88
C CYS A 77 15.80 -19.78 20.67
N MET A 78 16.97 -19.16 20.50
CA MET A 78 17.26 -18.30 19.36
C MET A 78 18.60 -18.66 18.74
N TRP A 79 18.78 -18.32 17.46
CA TRP A 79 20.09 -18.31 16.81
C TRP A 79 20.23 -17.14 15.85
N LEU A 80 21.45 -16.91 15.36
CA LEU A 80 21.75 -15.85 14.41
C LEU A 80 21.74 -16.39 12.98
N ALA A 81 21.22 -15.61 12.05
CA ALA A 81 21.24 -15.92 10.62
C ALA A 81 21.60 -14.69 9.79
N LYS A 82 22.34 -14.88 8.71
CA LYS A 82 22.80 -13.88 7.75
C LYS A 82 21.92 -13.89 6.50
N ILE A 83 21.54 -12.72 5.99
CA ILE A 83 20.84 -12.58 4.72
C ILE A 83 21.79 -12.94 3.57
N VAL A 84 21.39 -13.91 2.74
CA VAL A 84 22.11 -14.35 1.53
C VAL A 84 21.47 -13.78 0.28
N LYS A 85 20.13 -13.79 0.18
CA LYS A 85 19.38 -13.23 -0.96
C LYS A 85 18.10 -12.56 -0.51
N ILE A 86 17.64 -11.59 -1.31
CA ILE A 86 16.40 -10.85 -1.06
C ILE A 86 15.49 -10.96 -2.27
N ALA A 87 14.25 -11.42 -2.04
CA ALA A 87 13.22 -11.57 -3.05
C ALA A 87 11.90 -10.97 -2.53
N GLY A 88 11.65 -9.69 -2.83
CA GLY A 88 10.52 -8.96 -2.23
C GLY A 88 10.63 -8.95 -0.70
N TYR A 89 9.59 -9.42 -0.02
CA TYR A 89 9.56 -9.61 1.44
C TYR A 89 10.19 -10.93 1.91
N ARG A 90 10.65 -11.80 1.01
CA ARG A 90 11.33 -13.05 1.39
C ARG A 90 12.84 -12.83 1.47
N LEU A 91 13.43 -13.33 2.54
CA LEU A 91 14.86 -13.35 2.80
C LEU A 91 15.32 -14.81 2.76
N LEU A 92 16.35 -15.10 1.96
CA LEU A 92 17.09 -16.34 2.06
C LEU A 92 18.12 -16.15 3.16
N LEU A 93 18.03 -16.95 4.21
CA LEU A 93 18.90 -16.85 5.36
C LEU A 93 19.84 -18.06 5.45
N ARG A 94 21.07 -17.79 5.90
CA ARG A 94 22.07 -18.78 6.27
C ARG A 94 22.39 -18.66 7.74
N TRP A 95 22.49 -19.78 8.45
CA TRP A 95 22.88 -19.76 9.85
C TRP A 95 24.30 -19.21 10.04
N VAL A 96 24.50 -18.35 11.04
CA VAL A 96 25.84 -17.89 11.42
C VAL A 96 26.62 -19.11 11.97
N GLY A 97 27.80 -19.40 11.39
CA GLY A 97 28.60 -20.61 11.64
C GLY A 97 28.39 -21.74 10.63
N ALA A 98 27.59 -21.52 9.59
CA ALA A 98 27.38 -22.44 8.47
C ALA A 98 28.16 -21.97 7.22
N ASP A 99 29.48 -21.82 7.38
CA ASP A 99 30.35 -21.16 6.40
C ASP A 99 31.15 -22.14 5.51
N GLU A 100 30.94 -23.45 5.67
CA GLU A 100 31.64 -24.49 4.88
C GLU A 100 30.90 -24.82 3.56
N GLU A 101 31.66 -25.31 2.58
CA GLU A 101 31.09 -25.78 1.31
C GLU A 101 30.12 -26.95 1.57
N GLY A 102 28.89 -26.85 1.05
CA GLY A 102 27.82 -27.82 1.30
C GLY A 102 26.87 -27.43 2.43
N ASP A 103 27.13 -26.35 3.17
CA ASP A 103 26.21 -25.83 4.18
C ASP A 103 25.06 -25.02 3.57
N GLU A 104 25.20 -24.54 2.33
CA GLU A 104 24.14 -23.81 1.61
C GLU A 104 22.84 -24.61 1.47
N ARG A 105 22.91 -25.94 1.58
CA ARG A 105 21.74 -26.82 1.58
C ARG A 105 20.83 -26.64 2.81
N PHE A 106 21.32 -25.96 3.84
CA PHE A 106 20.57 -25.59 5.03
C PHE A 106 20.10 -24.13 5.01
N ASP A 107 20.35 -23.40 3.92
CA ASP A 107 19.76 -22.07 3.72
C ASP A 107 18.24 -22.20 3.61
N PHE A 108 17.51 -21.22 4.14
CA PHE A 108 16.05 -21.29 4.19
C PHE A 108 15.41 -19.94 3.91
N TRP A 109 14.27 -19.97 3.23
CA TRP A 109 13.46 -18.77 2.97
C TRP A 109 12.57 -18.46 4.15
N VAL A 110 12.56 -17.19 4.56
CA VAL A 110 11.65 -16.67 5.56
C VAL A 110 11.10 -15.32 5.13
N ASN A 111 9.84 -15.07 5.45
CA ASN A 111 9.24 -13.77 5.24
C ASN A 111 9.72 -12.77 6.31
N ILE A 112 10.12 -11.57 5.89
CA ILE A 112 10.59 -10.52 6.82
C ILE A 112 9.54 -10.14 7.88
N GLY A 113 8.25 -10.25 7.57
CA GLY A 113 7.17 -10.01 8.53
C GLY A 113 6.95 -11.14 9.53
N SER A 114 7.73 -12.21 9.48
CA SER A 114 7.57 -13.35 10.38
C SER A 114 7.92 -13.01 11.82
N ARG A 115 7.07 -13.43 12.77
CA ARG A 115 7.29 -13.27 14.22
C ARG A 115 8.45 -14.08 14.78
N ILE A 116 9.18 -14.78 13.93
CA ILE A 116 10.40 -15.51 14.29
C ILE A 116 11.65 -14.70 14.01
N LEU A 117 11.55 -13.61 13.26
CA LEU A 117 12.67 -12.73 12.95
C LEU A 117 12.67 -11.52 13.87
N HIS A 118 13.85 -11.24 14.39
CA HIS A 118 14.08 -10.13 15.29
C HIS A 118 15.39 -9.42 14.94
N SER A 119 15.47 -8.14 15.30
CA SER A 119 16.76 -7.45 15.29
C SER A 119 17.68 -8.08 16.32
N VAL A 120 18.98 -8.10 16.03
CA VAL A 120 19.99 -8.46 17.02
C VAL A 120 19.83 -7.56 18.26
N GLY A 121 19.90 -8.14 19.46
CA GLY A 121 19.58 -7.56 20.77
C GLY A 121 18.20 -7.90 21.34
N TYR A 122 17.31 -8.55 20.59
CA TYR A 122 15.92 -8.79 21.03
C TYR A 122 15.84 -9.78 22.20
N GLY A 123 16.50 -10.93 22.09
CA GLY A 123 16.51 -11.94 23.15
C GLY A 123 17.05 -11.41 24.49
N GLY A 124 18.05 -10.52 24.45
CA GLY A 124 18.58 -9.84 25.64
C GLY A 124 17.60 -8.84 26.26
N THR A 125 16.84 -8.12 25.44
CA THR A 125 15.88 -7.10 25.91
C THR A 125 14.60 -7.71 26.46
N MET A 126 14.21 -8.90 25.98
CA MET A 126 12.96 -9.57 26.38
C MET A 126 13.10 -10.50 27.59
N GLN A 127 14.29 -10.56 28.21
CA GLN A 127 14.53 -11.33 29.43
C GLN A 127 13.62 -10.81 30.57
N THR A 128 12.91 -11.70 31.25
CA THR A 128 12.15 -11.39 32.46
C THR A 128 12.33 -12.50 33.49
N SER A 129 11.90 -12.27 34.75
CA SER A 129 11.88 -13.32 35.77
C SER A 129 10.96 -14.51 35.44
N LYS A 130 10.14 -14.41 34.38
CA LYS A 130 9.18 -15.44 33.94
C LYS A 130 9.45 -15.97 32.52
N LEU A 131 10.39 -15.40 31.79
CA LEU A 131 10.67 -15.77 30.39
C LEU A 131 12.15 -15.51 30.09
N THR A 132 12.85 -16.54 29.66
CA THR A 132 14.28 -16.52 29.35
C THR A 132 14.51 -16.82 27.87
N TYR A 133 15.30 -15.99 27.19
CA TYR A 133 15.79 -16.29 25.85
C TYR A 133 17.22 -16.83 25.92
N THR A 134 17.52 -17.89 25.18
CA THR A 134 18.85 -18.51 25.16
C THR A 134 19.30 -18.78 23.73
N TYR A 135 20.58 -18.57 23.48
CA TYR A 135 21.17 -18.82 22.16
C TYR A 135 21.62 -20.26 22.05
N ILE A 136 21.08 -20.96 21.05
CA ILE A 136 21.44 -22.35 20.77
C ILE A 136 21.75 -22.48 19.28
N PRO A 137 22.95 -22.95 18.89
CA PRO A 137 23.23 -23.23 17.49
C PRO A 137 22.40 -24.39 16.97
N PRO A 138 21.98 -24.38 15.69
CA PRO A 138 21.52 -25.57 15.00
C PRO A 138 22.47 -26.76 15.20
N LYS A 139 21.91 -27.97 15.36
CA LYS A 139 22.68 -29.17 15.71
C LYS A 139 23.86 -29.44 14.77
N PHE A 140 23.71 -29.14 13.48
CA PHE A 140 24.75 -29.39 12.47
C PHE A 140 25.95 -28.43 12.56
N ILE A 141 25.83 -27.31 13.30
CA ILE A 141 26.92 -26.36 13.54
C ILE A 141 27.34 -26.29 15.01
N ALA A 142 26.61 -26.97 15.92
CA ALA A 142 26.84 -26.91 17.36
C ALA A 142 28.25 -27.34 17.77
N ASP A 143 28.79 -28.37 17.10
CA ASP A 143 30.13 -28.91 17.36
C ASP A 143 31.24 -27.94 16.90
N ARG A 144 30.96 -27.09 15.90
CA ARG A 144 31.90 -26.10 15.37
C ARG A 144 31.88 -24.80 16.18
N TRP A 145 30.71 -24.43 16.71
CA TRP A 145 30.52 -23.18 17.46
C TRP A 145 31.08 -23.22 18.89
N THR A 146 31.15 -24.40 19.51
CA THR A 146 31.70 -24.54 20.88
C THR A 146 33.18 -24.19 21.00
N ALA A 147 33.87 -23.88 19.89
CA ALA A 147 35.29 -23.54 19.84
C ALA A 147 35.63 -22.03 19.86
N ASP A 148 34.73 -21.12 19.43
CA ASP A 148 35.11 -19.73 19.07
C ASP A 148 34.63 -18.60 20.02
N GLY A 149 33.87 -18.91 21.06
CA GLY A 149 33.55 -17.96 22.15
C GLY A 149 32.65 -16.76 21.79
N GLU A 150 32.17 -16.04 22.82
CA GLU A 150 31.12 -15.01 22.75
C GLU A 150 31.52 -13.66 22.08
N ASP A 151 32.74 -13.50 21.56
CA ASP A 151 33.28 -12.18 21.16
C ASP A 151 32.85 -11.69 19.75
N SER A 152 32.13 -12.49 18.96
CA SER A 152 31.78 -12.14 17.56
C SER A 152 30.50 -11.30 17.39
N VAL A 153 29.69 -11.10 18.44
CA VAL A 153 28.31 -10.58 18.31
C VAL A 153 28.19 -9.06 18.57
N ALA A 154 29.20 -8.44 19.19
CA ALA A 154 29.07 -7.11 19.80
C ALA A 154 29.13 -5.90 18.83
N LYS A 155 29.04 -6.08 17.50
CA LYS A 155 29.29 -4.98 16.55
C LYS A 155 28.14 -4.57 15.62
N HIS A 156 26.93 -5.09 15.80
CA HIS A 156 25.85 -4.88 14.83
C HIS A 156 24.49 -4.64 15.48
N ILE A 157 24.23 -3.46 16.06
CA ILE A 157 22.85 -3.10 16.45
C ILE A 157 22.60 -1.58 16.35
N GLN A 158 21.61 -1.19 15.55
CA GLN A 158 20.67 -0.11 15.87
C GLN A 158 19.29 -0.41 15.27
N SER A 159 18.24 -0.06 16.02
CA SER A 159 16.84 -0.50 15.87
C SER A 159 15.99 0.38 14.94
N THR A 160 14.78 -0.08 14.56
CA THR A 160 13.46 0.52 14.92
C THR A 160 12.30 -0.35 14.37
N MET A 161 11.12 -0.28 15.00
CA MET A 161 9.80 -0.80 14.55
C MET A 161 8.78 0.36 14.56
N ILE A 162 7.71 0.30 13.74
CA ILE A 162 6.60 1.29 13.71
C ILE A 162 5.25 0.64 14.11
N PRO A 163 4.30 1.39 14.72
CA PRO A 163 3.04 0.87 15.26
C PRO A 163 1.95 0.68 14.18
N LEU A 164 1.16 -0.39 14.32
CA LEU A 164 -0.07 -0.65 13.56
C LEU A 164 -1.28 -0.03 14.28
N GLN A 165 -2.28 0.41 13.50
CA GLN A 165 -3.60 0.80 14.02
C GLN A 165 -4.29 -0.39 14.69
N HIS A 166 -5.13 -0.12 15.70
CA HIS A 166 -5.76 -1.15 16.50
C HIS A 166 -7.18 -1.43 16.00
N VAL A 167 -7.62 -2.68 16.15
CA VAL A 167 -9.03 -3.03 15.98
C VAL A 167 -9.87 -2.12 16.89
N ASN A 168 -11.01 -1.65 16.37
CA ASN A 168 -11.95 -0.70 16.98
C ASN A 168 -11.53 0.79 16.95
N ASP A 169 -10.41 1.12 16.29
CA ASP A 169 -10.10 2.52 15.98
C ASP A 169 -11.23 3.16 15.14
N ARG A 170 -11.51 4.43 15.38
CA ARG A 170 -12.55 5.24 14.76
C ARG A 170 -11.92 6.21 13.77
N VAL A 171 -12.39 6.15 12.54
CA VAL A 171 -11.97 6.99 11.40
C VAL A 171 -13.18 7.66 10.78
N GLU A 172 -12.96 8.68 9.97
CA GLU A 172 -13.95 9.18 9.01
C GLU A 172 -13.66 8.55 7.64
N LEU A 173 -14.64 7.88 7.06
CA LEU A 173 -14.54 7.09 5.83
C LEU A 173 -15.31 7.78 4.70
N LEU A 174 -14.69 7.98 3.54
CA LEU A 174 -15.38 8.48 2.34
C LEU A 174 -16.52 7.54 1.96
N ASP A 175 -17.70 8.10 1.76
CA ASP A 175 -18.87 7.33 1.38
C ASP A 175 -18.72 6.89 -0.09
N TYR A 176 -18.79 5.57 -0.29
CA TYR A 176 -18.61 4.97 -1.61
C TYR A 176 -19.72 5.36 -2.59
N ASN A 177 -20.96 5.50 -2.12
CA ASN A 177 -22.10 5.86 -2.94
C ASN A 177 -22.24 7.38 -3.11
N ASN A 178 -21.66 8.15 -2.19
CA ASN A 178 -21.70 9.61 -2.22
C ASN A 178 -20.34 10.24 -1.89
N SER A 179 -19.56 10.57 -2.91
CA SER A 179 -18.21 11.12 -2.73
C SER A 179 -18.17 12.50 -2.09
N THR A 180 -19.32 13.20 -1.97
CA THR A 180 -19.40 14.53 -1.34
C THR A 180 -19.51 14.49 0.18
N ARG A 181 -19.50 13.30 0.79
CA ARG A 181 -19.56 13.12 2.24
C ARG A 181 -18.66 12.01 2.75
N VAL A 182 -18.25 12.13 4.01
CA VAL A 182 -17.63 11.05 4.79
C VAL A 182 -18.57 10.60 5.91
N ARG A 183 -18.34 9.41 6.45
CA ARG A 183 -19.12 8.79 7.54
C ARG A 183 -18.18 8.25 8.62
N PRO A 184 -18.55 8.33 9.91
CA PRO A 184 -17.81 7.65 10.96
C PRO A 184 -17.79 6.14 10.71
N ALA A 185 -16.61 5.54 10.75
CA ALA A 185 -16.41 4.11 10.60
C ALA A 185 -15.53 3.55 11.73
N ARG A 186 -15.60 2.25 11.94
CA ARG A 186 -14.72 1.50 12.85
C ARG A 186 -13.82 0.56 12.07
N VAL A 187 -12.60 0.41 12.54
CA VAL A 187 -11.69 -0.64 12.09
C VAL A 187 -12.18 -1.97 12.68
N LYS A 188 -12.70 -2.85 11.82
CA LYS A 188 -13.21 -4.18 12.17
C LYS A 188 -12.10 -5.22 12.22
N LYS A 189 -11.20 -5.20 11.24
CA LYS A 189 -10.08 -6.13 11.11
C LYS A 189 -8.86 -5.38 10.58
N VAL A 190 -7.68 -5.80 10.98
CA VAL A 190 -6.41 -5.31 10.45
C VAL A 190 -5.61 -6.50 9.96
N VAL A 191 -5.24 -6.47 8.69
CA VAL A 191 -4.40 -7.47 8.04
C VAL A 191 -3.22 -6.72 7.41
N GLY A 192 -2.17 -6.57 8.22
CA GLY A 192 -1.05 -5.65 7.98
C GLY A 192 -1.52 -4.23 7.66
N ARG A 193 -1.20 -3.69 6.48
CA ARG A 193 -1.66 -2.35 6.08
C ARG A 193 -3.13 -2.29 5.66
N ARG A 194 -3.75 -3.42 5.31
CA ARG A 194 -5.16 -3.42 4.93
C ARG A 194 -6.04 -3.42 6.18
N ILE A 195 -6.91 -2.44 6.24
CA ILE A 195 -7.92 -2.31 7.28
C ILE A 195 -9.29 -2.59 6.69
N CYS A 196 -10.03 -3.48 7.34
CA CYS A 196 -11.45 -3.69 7.08
C CYS A 196 -12.20 -2.68 7.94
N VAL A 197 -12.96 -1.80 7.30
CA VAL A 197 -13.73 -0.76 7.98
C VAL A 197 -15.22 -0.95 7.73
N HIS A 198 -16.03 -0.50 8.69
CA HIS A 198 -17.49 -0.51 8.56
C HIS A 198 -18.13 0.68 9.27
N VAL A 199 -19.22 1.19 8.71
CA VAL A 199 -20.10 2.18 9.33
C VAL A 199 -21.12 1.44 10.18
N ARG A 200 -21.18 1.79 11.48
CA ARG A 200 -22.14 1.21 12.41
C ARG A 200 -23.46 1.96 12.37
N GLN A 201 -24.55 1.25 12.65
CA GLN A 201 -25.89 1.81 12.71
C GLN A 201 -26.01 2.94 13.75
N ASP A 202 -25.34 2.81 14.89
CA ASP A 202 -25.38 3.84 15.95
C ASP A 202 -24.63 5.14 15.58
N ASP A 203 -23.72 5.08 14.62
CA ASP A 203 -22.91 6.24 14.21
C ASP A 203 -23.52 7.01 13.02
N PHE A 204 -24.57 6.47 12.36
CA PHE A 204 -25.20 7.07 11.17
C PHE A 204 -26.74 7.02 11.24
N ASP A 205 -27.38 8.19 11.22
CA ASP A 205 -28.83 8.36 11.35
C ASP A 205 -29.53 8.76 10.02
N GLY A 206 -28.84 8.59 8.89
CA GLY A 206 -29.36 8.87 7.54
C GLY A 206 -29.96 7.65 6.83
N GLU A 207 -30.50 7.87 5.63
CA GLU A 207 -30.95 6.78 4.77
C GLU A 207 -29.75 5.98 4.23
N VAL A 208 -29.91 4.66 4.21
CA VAL A 208 -28.90 3.69 3.78
C VAL A 208 -29.42 2.98 2.53
N ASP A 209 -28.60 2.93 1.48
CA ASP A 209 -28.93 2.16 0.29
C ASP A 209 -28.83 0.65 0.58
N GLU A 210 -29.74 -0.15 0.02
CA GLU A 210 -29.72 -1.62 0.22
C GLU A 210 -28.39 -2.26 -0.24
N ASP A 211 -27.73 -1.66 -1.23
CA ASP A 211 -26.45 -2.12 -1.80
C ASP A 211 -25.21 -1.45 -1.15
N ASP A 212 -25.36 -0.78 0.01
CA ASP A 212 -24.25 -0.10 0.69
C ASP A 212 -23.24 -1.08 1.31
N ARG A 213 -22.15 -1.31 0.58
CA ARG A 213 -21.06 -2.21 0.97
C ARG A 213 -20.23 -1.76 2.18
N GLN A 214 -20.42 -0.55 2.69
CA GLN A 214 -19.69 -0.01 3.84
C GLN A 214 -20.52 -0.03 5.14
N PHE A 215 -21.83 -0.27 5.06
CA PHE A 215 -22.75 -0.15 6.19
C PHE A 215 -23.15 -1.50 6.79
N GLY A 216 -23.23 -1.56 8.12
CA GLY A 216 -23.74 -2.71 8.86
C GLY A 216 -22.64 -3.64 9.38
N ASP A 217 -23.00 -4.49 10.34
CA ASP A 217 -22.04 -5.35 11.04
C ASP A 217 -21.48 -6.49 10.18
N ASP A 218 -22.22 -6.90 9.14
CA ASP A 218 -21.79 -7.92 8.20
C ASP A 218 -20.94 -7.36 7.05
N SER A 219 -20.88 -6.04 6.88
CA SER A 219 -20.07 -5.42 5.83
C SER A 219 -18.57 -5.64 6.04
N GLU A 220 -17.85 -5.80 4.93
CA GLU A 220 -16.40 -5.94 4.89
C GLU A 220 -15.79 -5.07 3.80
N PHE A 221 -15.59 -3.78 4.10
CA PHE A 221 -14.95 -2.86 3.18
C PHE A 221 -13.45 -2.75 3.47
N TRP A 222 -12.63 -3.35 2.61
CA TRP A 222 -11.17 -3.41 2.79
C TRP A 222 -10.45 -2.31 2.04
N VAL A 223 -9.70 -1.46 2.77
CA VAL A 223 -8.86 -0.40 2.21
C VAL A 223 -7.43 -0.50 2.77
N ASP A 224 -6.45 0.07 2.07
CA ASP A 224 -5.14 0.32 2.69
C ASP A 224 -5.26 1.45 3.73
N GLN A 225 -4.50 1.39 4.81
CA GLN A 225 -4.48 2.42 5.85
C GLN A 225 -4.03 3.82 5.35
N SER A 226 -3.37 3.93 4.19
CA SER A 226 -3.05 5.21 3.53
C SER A 226 -4.02 5.58 2.41
N SER A 227 -5.11 4.83 2.25
CA SER A 227 -6.07 5.06 1.17
C SER A 227 -6.72 6.43 1.27
N PHE A 228 -7.02 7.03 0.10
CA PHE A 228 -7.78 8.29 -0.01
C PHE A 228 -9.19 8.22 0.60
N TYR A 229 -9.68 7.01 0.93
CA TYR A 229 -10.93 6.81 1.66
C TYR A 229 -10.87 7.23 3.14
N LEU A 230 -9.69 7.34 3.75
CA LEU A 230 -9.54 7.44 5.20
C LEU A 230 -9.15 8.85 5.68
N PHE A 231 -9.88 9.34 6.68
CA PHE A 231 -9.68 10.63 7.31
C PHE A 231 -9.68 10.51 8.84
N HIS A 232 -9.02 11.47 9.50
CA HIS A 232 -8.99 11.50 10.97
C HIS A 232 -10.35 11.95 11.52
N VAL A 233 -10.63 11.62 12.77
CA VAL A 233 -11.87 12.07 13.43
C VAL A 233 -11.88 13.60 13.52
N GLY A 234 -13.01 14.22 13.15
CA GLY A 234 -13.18 15.66 13.09
C GLY A 234 -12.71 16.32 11.79
N TRP A 235 -12.18 15.55 10.82
CA TRP A 235 -11.67 16.10 9.55
C TRP A 235 -12.76 16.81 8.75
N ALA A 236 -13.94 16.23 8.65
CA ALA A 236 -15.05 16.81 7.90
C ALA A 236 -15.52 18.13 8.51
N CYS A 237 -15.75 18.17 9.83
CA CYS A 237 -16.08 19.41 10.54
C CYS A 237 -14.98 20.47 10.38
N TYR A 238 -13.70 20.07 10.45
CA TYR A 238 -12.56 20.98 10.33
C TYR A 238 -12.44 21.64 8.95
N ASN A 239 -12.83 20.92 7.91
CA ASN A 239 -12.80 21.35 6.51
C ASN A 239 -14.16 21.81 5.97
N ASN A 240 -15.20 21.85 6.79
CA ASN A 240 -16.58 22.08 6.36
C ASN A 240 -17.01 21.14 5.21
N TYR A 241 -16.55 19.90 5.27
CA TYR A 241 -16.90 18.85 4.31
C TYR A 241 -18.19 18.14 4.71
N GLY A 242 -18.84 17.46 3.76
CA GLY A 242 -20.05 16.68 4.04
C GLY A 242 -19.78 15.60 5.08
N LEU A 243 -20.55 15.60 6.17
CA LEU A 243 -20.49 14.58 7.21
C LEU A 243 -21.86 13.91 7.33
N GLY A 244 -21.96 12.63 7.02
CA GLY A 244 -23.12 11.80 7.33
C GLY A 244 -22.88 11.09 8.65
N SER A 245 -23.53 11.51 9.74
CA SER A 245 -23.32 10.95 11.07
C SER A 245 -24.49 11.25 12.00
N SER A 246 -24.61 10.49 13.09
CA SER A 246 -25.49 10.82 14.21
C SER A 246 -25.20 12.21 14.80
N LYS A 247 -26.20 12.79 15.45
CA LYS A 247 -26.08 14.09 16.15
C LYS A 247 -25.02 14.04 17.25
N GLU A 248 -24.90 12.92 17.94
CA GLU A 248 -23.93 12.66 19.00
C GLU A 248 -22.51 12.70 18.45
N TYR A 249 -22.24 11.95 17.37
CA TYR A 249 -20.93 11.96 16.73
C TYR A 249 -20.57 13.34 16.18
N ARG A 250 -21.51 14.03 15.51
CA ARG A 250 -21.28 15.38 14.98
C ARG A 250 -20.84 16.36 16.06
N ARG A 251 -21.49 16.32 17.24
CA ARG A 251 -21.10 17.17 18.39
C ARG A 251 -19.68 16.87 18.85
N HIS A 252 -19.27 15.60 18.86
CA HIS A 252 -17.91 15.19 19.21
C HIS A 252 -16.87 15.64 18.18
N ALA A 253 -17.13 15.36 16.90
CA ALA A 253 -16.29 15.77 15.77
C ALA A 253 -16.10 17.29 15.71
N GLN A 254 -17.15 18.07 16.00
CA GLN A 254 -17.08 19.54 16.03
C GLN A 254 -16.14 20.05 17.13
N LYS A 255 -16.19 19.47 18.34
CA LYS A 255 -15.27 19.86 19.43
C LYS A 255 -13.80 19.64 19.05
N ILE A 256 -13.52 18.53 18.35
CA ILE A 256 -12.17 18.25 17.84
C ILE A 256 -11.78 19.26 16.77
N ALA A 257 -12.67 19.55 15.81
CA ALA A 257 -12.43 20.53 14.76
C ALA A 257 -12.15 21.94 15.31
N ASP A 258 -12.92 22.38 16.31
CA ASP A 258 -12.74 23.66 16.98
C ASP A 258 -11.39 23.72 17.70
N ALA A 259 -11.01 22.64 18.41
CA ALA A 259 -9.70 22.54 19.05
C ALA A 259 -8.55 22.57 18.03
N LEU A 260 -8.65 21.84 16.91
CA LEU A 260 -7.65 21.85 15.84
C LEU A 260 -7.50 23.24 15.19
N ALA A 261 -8.59 24.01 15.09
CA ALA A 261 -8.54 25.38 14.58
C ALA A 261 -7.81 26.33 15.57
N ASN A 262 -7.97 26.10 16.86
CA ASN A 262 -7.38 26.92 17.92
C ASN A 262 -5.92 26.56 18.24
N VAL A 263 -5.48 25.31 18.05
CA VAL A 263 -4.09 24.88 18.27
C VAL A 263 -3.11 25.67 17.38
N TRP A 264 -3.51 26.06 16.17
CA TRP A 264 -2.70 26.90 15.28
C TRP A 264 -2.50 28.33 15.82
N ILE A 265 -3.47 28.87 16.56
CA ILE A 265 -3.39 30.19 17.20
C ILE A 265 -2.59 30.11 18.51
N LEU A 266 -2.79 29.05 19.29
CA LEU A 266 -2.16 28.88 20.60
C LEU A 266 -0.67 28.52 20.51
N THR A 267 -0.23 27.74 19.52
CA THR A 267 1.21 27.41 19.34
C THR A 267 2.11 28.64 19.13
N PHE A 268 1.54 29.81 18.78
CA PHE A 268 2.27 31.07 18.68
C PHE A 268 2.36 31.85 20.00
N PHE A 269 1.49 31.60 21.00
CA PHE A 269 1.40 32.45 22.20
C PHE A 269 1.24 31.72 23.55
N LEU A 270 0.77 30.46 23.64
CA LEU A 270 0.56 29.71 24.89
C LEU A 270 0.63 28.16 24.70
N GLN A 271 0.96 27.42 25.76
CA GLN A 271 0.82 25.95 25.80
C GLN A 271 -0.66 25.56 25.56
N GLY A 272 -0.99 25.10 24.35
CA GLY A 272 -2.35 24.68 23.99
C GLY A 272 -2.75 23.35 24.64
N GLU A 273 -4.05 23.18 24.89
CA GLU A 273 -4.62 21.89 25.27
C GLU A 273 -4.74 20.98 24.04
N ASP A 274 -4.44 19.69 24.21
CA ASP A 274 -4.58 18.70 23.15
C ASP A 274 -6.05 18.56 22.73
N PRO A 275 -6.36 18.37 21.42
CA PRO A 275 -7.73 18.16 21.00
C PRO A 275 -8.37 16.96 21.72
N PRO A 276 -9.68 17.01 22.05
CA PRO A 276 -10.34 16.04 22.91
C PRO A 276 -10.69 14.73 22.17
N TYR A 277 -9.68 14.05 21.63
CA TYR A 277 -9.80 12.75 21.02
C TYR A 277 -10.17 11.69 22.07
N ALA A 278 -11.17 10.86 21.76
CA ALA A 278 -11.41 9.65 22.53
C ALA A 278 -10.25 8.65 22.32
N SER A 279 -10.10 7.67 23.22
CA SER A 279 -9.04 6.66 23.10
C SER A 279 -9.10 5.85 21.80
N CYS A 280 -10.30 5.65 21.25
CA CYS A 280 -10.50 5.00 19.96
C CYS A 280 -10.39 5.96 18.77
N ASP A 281 -10.21 7.26 18.95
CA ASP A 281 -10.14 8.18 17.81
C ASP A 281 -8.78 8.14 17.13
N VAL A 282 -8.84 8.10 15.80
CA VAL A 282 -7.67 8.29 14.95
C VAL A 282 -7.44 9.79 14.79
N SER A 283 -6.29 10.27 15.27
CA SER A 283 -5.83 11.65 15.15
C SER A 283 -5.05 11.86 13.84
N PRO A 284 -4.83 13.12 13.40
CA PRO A 284 -4.05 13.43 12.21
C PRO A 284 -2.68 12.75 12.19
N GLN A 285 -1.98 12.66 13.33
CA GLN A 285 -0.64 12.05 13.40
C GLN A 285 -0.66 10.56 13.09
N LYS A 286 -1.75 9.85 13.43
CA LYS A 286 -1.93 8.41 13.16
C LYS A 286 -2.23 8.11 11.69
N ILE A 287 -2.69 9.10 10.92
CA ILE A 287 -2.91 9.00 9.46
C ILE A 287 -1.73 9.58 8.67
N ARG A 288 -1.11 10.67 9.16
CA ARG A 288 -0.06 11.44 8.48
C ARG A 288 1.34 10.85 8.55
N SER A 289 1.57 9.68 9.15
CA SER A 289 2.87 9.01 9.09
C SER A 289 3.19 8.42 7.70
N TRP A 290 2.38 8.70 6.68
CA TRP A 290 2.40 8.04 5.36
C TRP A 290 2.46 8.98 4.16
N SER A 291 2.89 10.23 4.30
CA SER A 291 3.01 11.13 3.14
C SER A 291 4.31 11.94 3.16
N VAL A 292 5.12 11.70 2.12
CA VAL A 292 6.25 12.53 1.71
C VAL A 292 5.74 13.94 1.37
N ASN A 293 6.55 14.97 1.67
CA ASN A 293 6.27 16.42 1.63
C ASN A 293 5.56 17.01 2.86
N LYS A 294 6.27 17.03 3.99
CA LYS A 294 5.88 17.77 5.21
C LYS A 294 6.06 19.29 5.10
N ASP A 295 6.86 19.77 4.14
CA ASP A 295 7.36 21.14 4.13
C ASP A 295 7.13 21.90 2.81
N ALA A 296 6.33 21.38 1.87
CA ALA A 296 6.04 22.11 0.65
C ALA A 296 4.90 23.13 0.90
N PRO A 297 5.16 24.46 0.88
CA PRO A 297 4.10 25.45 0.75
C PRO A 297 3.51 25.30 -0.65
N LEU A 298 2.56 24.38 -0.79
CA LEU A 298 1.92 24.12 -2.07
C LEU A 298 0.86 25.19 -2.27
N GLU A 299 1.17 26.18 -3.10
CA GLU A 299 0.25 27.26 -3.50
C GLU A 299 -0.84 26.75 -4.47
N TRP A 300 -1.57 25.72 -4.06
CA TRP A 300 -2.80 25.33 -4.74
C TRP A 300 -3.80 26.48 -4.68
N LYS A 301 -4.48 26.74 -5.80
CA LYS A 301 -5.49 27.78 -5.92
C LYS A 301 -6.79 27.19 -6.46
N LYS A 302 -7.90 27.68 -5.91
CA LYS A 302 -9.24 27.38 -6.44
C LYS A 302 -9.30 27.77 -7.92
N GLY A 303 -9.87 26.90 -8.75
CA GLY A 303 -10.03 27.08 -10.19
C GLY A 303 -8.88 26.52 -11.03
N GLN A 304 -7.74 26.14 -10.43
CA GLN A 304 -6.64 25.52 -11.17
C GLN A 304 -7.08 24.20 -11.81
N ARG A 305 -6.60 23.96 -13.03
CA ARG A 305 -6.90 22.75 -13.82
C ARG A 305 -5.72 21.80 -13.87
N PHE A 306 -6.05 20.52 -13.92
CA PHE A 306 -5.08 19.44 -13.94
C PHE A 306 -5.70 18.16 -14.53
N GLU A 307 -4.91 17.10 -14.64
CA GLU A 307 -5.36 15.80 -15.11
C GLU A 307 -5.57 14.86 -13.93
N LEU A 308 -6.75 14.26 -13.82
CA LEU A 308 -7.13 13.35 -12.74
C LEU A 308 -7.37 11.96 -13.29
N MET A 309 -6.75 10.96 -12.67
CA MET A 309 -7.21 9.58 -12.79
C MET A 309 -8.32 9.37 -11.78
N ASP A 310 -9.55 9.09 -12.23
CA ASP A 310 -10.68 8.91 -11.33
C ASP A 310 -10.40 7.75 -10.35
N PRO A 311 -10.20 8.03 -9.05
CA PRO A 311 -9.85 7.01 -8.07
C PRO A 311 -11.03 6.07 -7.76
N LEU A 312 -12.24 6.42 -8.21
CA LEU A 312 -13.46 5.62 -8.08
C LEU A 312 -13.81 4.85 -9.36
N ALA A 313 -13.01 4.97 -10.43
CA ALA A 313 -13.27 4.28 -11.68
C ALA A 313 -13.09 2.76 -11.54
N GLN A 314 -13.95 2.00 -12.22
CA GLN A 314 -13.82 0.55 -12.33
C GLN A 314 -12.62 0.13 -13.20
N MET A 315 -12.19 1.03 -14.11
CA MET A 315 -11.06 0.82 -15.00
C MET A 315 -10.20 2.08 -15.05
N PHE A 316 -8.91 1.93 -14.80
CA PHE A 316 -7.92 3.01 -14.84
C PHE A 316 -7.28 3.14 -16.23
N ASN A 317 -8.08 3.47 -17.24
CA ASN A 317 -7.63 3.51 -18.65
C ASN A 317 -7.69 4.90 -19.30
N GLU A 318 -8.22 5.90 -18.60
CA GLU A 318 -8.25 7.28 -19.06
C GLU A 318 -7.96 8.27 -17.93
N LEU A 319 -7.32 9.37 -18.26
CA LEU A 319 -7.25 10.57 -17.45
C LEU A 319 -8.42 11.49 -17.81
N ARG A 320 -8.76 12.39 -16.90
CA ARG A 320 -9.88 13.31 -17.02
C ARG A 320 -9.42 14.72 -16.72
N VAL A 321 -9.95 15.69 -17.45
CA VAL A 321 -9.80 17.11 -17.09
C VAL A 321 -10.47 17.33 -15.73
N ALA A 322 -9.76 17.95 -14.79
CA ALA A 322 -10.25 18.20 -13.45
C ALA A 322 -9.91 19.60 -12.94
N THR A 323 -10.71 20.07 -11.99
CA THR A 323 -10.61 21.39 -11.36
C THR A 323 -10.46 21.27 -9.85
N VAL A 324 -9.62 22.12 -9.27
CA VAL A 324 -9.61 22.40 -7.83
C VAL A 324 -10.81 23.26 -7.47
N LEU A 325 -11.85 22.65 -6.92
CA LEU A 325 -13.07 23.36 -6.50
C LEU A 325 -12.86 24.14 -5.20
N GLU A 326 -12.02 23.60 -4.32
CA GLU A 326 -11.69 24.21 -3.03
C GLU A 326 -10.35 23.71 -2.49
N VAL A 327 -9.59 24.60 -1.86
CA VAL A 327 -8.37 24.26 -1.12
C VAL A 327 -8.74 24.07 0.33
N LEU A 328 -8.58 22.85 0.82
CA LEU A 328 -8.95 22.46 2.19
C LEU A 328 -7.71 22.52 3.11
N LYS A 329 -7.95 22.52 4.41
CA LYS A 329 -6.89 22.57 5.42
C LYS A 329 -6.14 21.24 5.49
N GLY A 330 -4.87 21.31 5.89
CA GLY A 330 -4.05 20.11 6.10
C GLY A 330 -3.63 19.40 4.81
N GLY A 331 -3.50 20.15 3.71
CA GLY A 331 -3.01 19.65 2.42
C GLY A 331 -4.07 18.97 1.56
N TYR A 332 -5.35 19.03 1.93
CA TYR A 332 -6.43 18.43 1.15
C TYR A 332 -6.99 19.41 0.10
N LEU A 333 -7.59 18.87 -0.94
CA LEU A 333 -8.23 19.59 -2.03
C LEU A 333 -9.57 18.92 -2.30
N ARG A 334 -10.62 19.73 -2.46
CA ARG A 334 -11.88 19.25 -3.07
C ARG A 334 -11.72 19.41 -4.57
N VAL A 335 -11.64 18.29 -5.27
CA VAL A 335 -11.43 18.28 -6.72
C VAL A 335 -12.65 17.69 -7.42
N GLY A 336 -12.95 18.18 -8.62
CA GLY A 336 -14.03 17.64 -9.45
C GLY A 336 -13.54 17.42 -10.87
N MET A 337 -14.00 16.35 -11.51
CA MET A 337 -13.81 16.16 -12.95
C MET A 337 -14.72 17.13 -13.69
N ASP A 338 -14.18 17.83 -14.67
CA ASP A 338 -14.94 18.84 -15.40
C ASP A 338 -16.09 18.19 -16.17
N GLY A 339 -17.25 18.85 -16.12
CA GLY A 339 -18.50 18.34 -16.67
C GLY A 339 -19.73 18.81 -15.89
N PRO A 340 -20.92 18.35 -16.28
CA PRO A 340 -22.18 18.76 -15.64
C PRO A 340 -22.27 18.31 -14.16
N ASP A 341 -21.58 17.22 -13.82
CA ASP A 341 -21.68 16.58 -12.51
C ASP A 341 -20.50 16.95 -11.57
N VAL A 342 -19.68 17.95 -11.93
CA VAL A 342 -18.44 18.33 -11.24
C VAL A 342 -18.61 18.58 -9.74
N GLU A 343 -19.73 19.19 -9.32
CA GLU A 343 -20.03 19.47 -7.91
C GLU A 343 -20.57 18.22 -7.18
N SER A 344 -21.40 17.40 -7.85
CA SER A 344 -22.03 16.21 -7.27
C SER A 344 -21.11 14.99 -7.21
N GLU A 345 -20.07 14.96 -8.05
CA GLU A 345 -19.08 13.87 -8.11
C GLU A 345 -17.68 14.35 -7.71
N CYS A 346 -17.59 15.44 -6.93
CA CYS A 346 -16.32 15.89 -6.38
C CYS A 346 -15.77 14.90 -5.35
N ILE A 347 -14.44 14.86 -5.21
CA ILE A 347 -13.72 13.92 -4.36
C ILE A 347 -12.69 14.71 -3.53
N PRO A 348 -12.53 14.41 -2.24
CA PRO A 348 -11.46 15.00 -1.44
C PRO A 348 -10.17 14.21 -1.64
N LEU A 349 -9.11 14.87 -2.12
CA LEU A 349 -7.78 14.28 -2.29
C LEU A 349 -6.73 15.09 -1.56
N HIS A 350 -5.74 14.43 -0.98
CA HIS A 350 -4.54 15.14 -0.51
C HIS A 350 -3.73 15.62 -1.72
N CYS A 351 -3.09 16.78 -1.63
CA CYS A 351 -2.22 17.35 -2.67
C CYS A 351 -1.07 16.42 -3.09
N SER A 352 -0.68 15.50 -2.20
CA SER A 352 0.26 14.43 -2.50
C SER A 352 -0.45 13.17 -3.03
N SER A 353 -1.62 13.24 -3.64
CA SER A 353 -2.31 12.06 -4.19
C SER A 353 -1.57 11.54 -5.43
N SER A 354 -1.48 10.21 -5.60
CA SER A 354 -0.95 9.58 -6.81
C SER A 354 -1.92 9.62 -7.99
N PHE A 355 -3.16 10.06 -7.77
CA PHE A 355 -4.19 10.17 -8.80
C PHE A 355 -4.17 11.50 -9.57
N MET A 356 -3.33 12.46 -9.14
CA MET A 356 -3.29 13.82 -9.69
C MET A 356 -2.05 14.01 -10.56
N PHE A 357 -2.23 14.57 -11.76
CA PHE A 357 -1.19 14.76 -12.78
C PHE A 357 -1.22 16.16 -13.37
N PRO A 358 -0.06 16.72 -13.77
CA PRO A 358 -0.01 18.03 -14.41
C PRO A 358 -0.66 18.02 -15.79
N VAL A 359 -1.08 19.19 -16.25
CA VAL A 359 -1.60 19.40 -17.62
C VAL A 359 -0.57 18.92 -18.66
N GLY A 360 -1.02 18.12 -19.63
CA GLY A 360 -0.18 17.58 -20.71
C GLY A 360 0.44 16.21 -20.40
N TYR A 361 0.22 15.67 -19.20
CA TYR A 361 0.75 14.37 -18.80
C TYR A 361 0.21 13.23 -19.69
N ALA A 362 -1.09 13.22 -19.96
CA ALA A 362 -1.75 12.24 -20.82
C ALA A 362 -1.15 12.24 -22.22
N GLN A 363 -0.98 13.42 -22.81
CA GLN A 363 -0.37 13.60 -24.13
C GLN A 363 1.09 13.09 -24.15
N LYS A 364 1.87 13.44 -23.13
CA LYS A 364 3.28 13.04 -22.99
C LYS A 364 3.46 11.52 -22.97
N TYR A 365 2.54 10.81 -22.34
CA TYR A 365 2.63 9.35 -22.16
C TYR A 365 1.62 8.55 -23.00
N ASN A 366 0.97 9.19 -23.98
CA ASN A 366 0.00 8.55 -24.86
C ASN A 366 -1.14 7.84 -24.11
N ILE A 367 -1.61 8.47 -23.02
CA ILE A 367 -2.78 8.04 -22.24
C ILE A 367 -3.99 8.76 -22.80
N LYS A 368 -5.14 8.07 -22.86
CA LYS A 368 -6.40 8.69 -23.27
C LYS A 368 -6.80 9.79 -22.27
N LEU A 369 -7.08 10.99 -22.76
CA LEU A 369 -7.64 12.09 -21.97
C LEU A 369 -9.12 12.30 -22.34
N GLY A 370 -10.00 12.16 -21.35
CA GLY A 370 -11.42 12.49 -21.49
C GLY A 370 -11.66 13.96 -21.21
N GLY A 371 -12.24 14.67 -22.19
CA GLY A 371 -12.66 16.07 -22.04
C GLY A 371 -13.87 16.26 -21.09
N PRO A 372 -14.28 17.51 -20.86
CA PRO A 372 -15.33 17.86 -19.89
C PRO A 372 -16.71 17.23 -20.16
N ASN A 373 -16.99 16.91 -21.43
CA ASN A 373 -18.27 16.31 -21.84
C ASN A 373 -18.22 14.78 -21.93
N GLY A 374 -17.06 14.16 -21.69
CA GLY A 374 -16.95 12.72 -21.64
C GLY A 374 -17.78 12.20 -20.47
N ARG A 375 -18.90 11.51 -20.70
CA ARG A 375 -19.57 10.81 -19.60
C ARG A 375 -18.68 9.65 -19.18
N GLY A 376 -18.17 9.68 -17.94
CA GLY A 376 -17.46 8.55 -17.38
C GLY A 376 -18.35 7.30 -17.36
N ILE A 377 -17.75 6.12 -17.25
CA ILE A 377 -18.46 4.83 -17.26
C ILE A 377 -19.51 4.73 -16.13
N ARG A 378 -19.39 5.55 -15.08
CA ARG A 378 -20.33 5.63 -13.95
C ARG A 378 -21.74 6.12 -14.34
N GLY A 379 -21.87 6.97 -15.37
CA GLY A 379 -23.15 7.48 -15.86
C GLY A 379 -23.96 6.51 -16.72
N LEU A 380 -23.37 5.35 -17.09
CA LEU A 380 -24.01 4.33 -17.93
C LEU A 380 -24.85 3.32 -17.15
N ILE A 381 -24.86 3.37 -15.81
CA ILE A 381 -25.64 2.45 -14.97
C ILE A 381 -26.70 3.23 -14.17
N ARG A 382 -27.67 3.84 -14.87
CA ARG A 382 -29.03 3.94 -14.32
C ARG A 382 -29.81 2.77 -14.91
N LYS A 383 -30.36 1.90 -14.04
CA LYS A 383 -31.00 0.62 -14.37
C LYS A 383 -32.22 0.71 -15.33
N ASP A 384 -32.63 1.92 -15.73
CA ASP A 384 -33.99 2.12 -16.25
C ASP A 384 -34.05 2.65 -17.70
N VAL A 385 -32.91 2.91 -18.35
CA VAL A 385 -32.90 3.38 -19.75
C VAL A 385 -31.80 2.67 -20.53
N TYR A 386 -32.15 1.53 -21.13
CA TYR A 386 -31.38 0.90 -22.18
C TYR A 386 -31.45 1.79 -23.44
N LYS A 387 -30.67 2.87 -23.49
CA LYS A 387 -30.44 3.63 -24.72
C LYS A 387 -29.21 3.06 -25.42
N PRO A 388 -29.34 2.61 -26.68
CA PRO A 388 -28.24 2.01 -27.42
C PRO A 388 -27.13 3.05 -27.58
N PHE A 389 -25.92 2.61 -27.28
CA PHE A 389 -24.59 3.12 -27.66
C PHE A 389 -24.61 4.24 -28.72
N SER A 390 -24.96 5.47 -28.34
CA SER A 390 -24.68 6.65 -29.15
C SER A 390 -23.27 7.09 -28.79
N PHE A 391 -22.31 6.52 -29.52
CA PHE A 391 -20.97 7.04 -29.67
C PHE A 391 -21.11 8.44 -30.29
N ILE A 392 -21.29 9.47 -29.46
CA ILE A 392 -20.90 10.81 -29.89
C ILE A 392 -19.38 10.74 -29.85
N LEU A 393 -18.81 10.43 -31.01
CA LEU A 393 -17.42 10.78 -31.30
C LEU A 393 -17.35 12.29 -31.05
N ASP A 394 -16.80 12.71 -29.91
CA ASP A 394 -16.19 14.03 -29.83
C ASP A 394 -15.02 13.94 -30.82
N THR A 395 -15.29 14.30 -32.07
CA THR A 395 -14.36 14.24 -33.22
C THR A 395 -13.33 15.37 -33.19
N GLU A 396 -13.38 16.24 -32.19
CA GLU A 396 -12.36 17.25 -31.96
C GLU A 396 -11.43 16.74 -30.85
N GLU A 397 -10.17 16.50 -31.22
CA GLU A 397 -9.13 16.18 -30.25
C GLU A 397 -9.07 17.31 -29.20
N PHE A 398 -9.29 16.96 -27.94
CA PHE A 398 -9.28 17.92 -26.84
C PHE A 398 -7.94 18.67 -26.79
N ASN A 399 -8.00 20.02 -26.77
CA ASN A 399 -6.83 20.89 -26.70
C ASN A 399 -6.84 21.68 -25.37
N TRP A 400 -5.76 21.56 -24.59
CA TRP A 400 -5.62 22.23 -23.30
C TRP A 400 -5.56 23.76 -23.41
N GLU A 401 -4.89 24.31 -24.42
CA GLU A 401 -4.72 25.75 -24.59
C GLU A 401 -6.08 26.44 -24.86
N ASP A 402 -6.83 25.91 -25.82
CA ASP A 402 -8.18 26.39 -26.13
C ASP A 402 -9.10 26.25 -24.92
N TYR A 403 -9.03 25.11 -24.21
CA TYR A 403 -9.87 24.84 -23.06
C TYR A 403 -9.60 25.81 -21.90
N LEU A 404 -8.33 26.02 -21.55
CA LEU A 404 -7.93 26.94 -20.48
C LEU A 404 -8.34 28.38 -20.80
N GLN A 405 -8.19 28.80 -22.07
CA GLN A 405 -8.62 30.11 -22.53
C GLN A 405 -10.15 30.27 -22.43
N GLN A 406 -10.92 29.29 -22.91
CA GLN A 406 -12.38 29.31 -22.85
C GLN A 406 -12.90 29.28 -21.41
N ALA A 407 -12.25 28.50 -20.54
CA ALA A 407 -12.61 28.37 -19.14
C ALA A 407 -12.16 29.57 -18.28
N GLY A 408 -11.29 30.44 -18.82
CA GLY A 408 -10.65 31.52 -18.05
C GLY A 408 -9.87 30.99 -16.85
N ALA A 409 -9.21 29.84 -17.01
CA ALA A 409 -8.57 29.09 -15.94
C ALA A 409 -7.06 28.91 -16.18
N GLU A 410 -6.33 28.61 -15.12
CA GLU A 410 -4.89 28.36 -15.17
C GLU A 410 -4.60 26.88 -14.90
N ALA A 411 -3.59 26.33 -15.57
CA ALA A 411 -3.06 25.02 -15.23
C ALA A 411 -2.37 25.08 -13.85
N ALA A 412 -2.58 24.06 -13.03
CA ALA A 412 -1.79 23.86 -11.82
C ALA A 412 -0.31 23.66 -12.20
N PRO A 413 0.65 24.38 -11.58
CA PRO A 413 2.07 24.21 -11.86
C PRO A 413 2.55 22.79 -11.63
N GLU A 414 3.44 22.28 -12.50
CA GLU A 414 4.00 20.91 -12.40
C GLU A 414 4.69 20.64 -11.04
N SER A 415 5.27 21.67 -10.44
CA SER A 415 5.90 21.60 -9.10
C SER A 415 4.94 21.27 -7.96
N LEU A 416 3.62 21.36 -8.19
CA LEU A 416 2.61 21.01 -7.18
C LEU A 416 2.31 19.50 -7.13
N PHE A 417 2.76 18.74 -8.13
CA PHE A 417 2.48 17.31 -8.26
C PHE A 417 3.63 16.46 -7.72
N ARG A 418 3.36 15.17 -7.49
CA ARG A 418 4.41 14.21 -7.17
C ARG A 418 5.42 14.18 -8.33
N PRO A 419 6.73 14.23 -8.05
CA PRO A 419 7.73 14.09 -9.10
C PRO A 419 7.61 12.70 -9.72
N VAL A 420 7.70 12.65 -11.05
CA VAL A 420 7.77 11.38 -11.78
C VAL A 420 9.12 10.73 -11.47
N PRO A 421 9.18 9.45 -11.09
CA PRO A 421 10.44 8.76 -10.88
C PRO A 421 11.31 8.77 -12.14
N ASP A 422 12.64 8.74 -11.96
CA ASP A 422 13.58 8.75 -13.08
C ASP A 422 13.37 7.55 -14.02
N LYS A 423 13.77 7.72 -15.29
CA LYS A 423 13.56 6.71 -16.34
C LYS A 423 14.15 5.34 -15.99
N SER A 424 15.33 5.29 -15.36
CA SER A 424 15.95 4.04 -14.91
C SER A 424 15.07 3.28 -13.92
N TYR A 425 14.40 3.98 -13.00
CA TYR A 425 13.45 3.41 -12.05
C TYR A 425 12.17 2.93 -12.75
N MET A 426 11.69 3.72 -13.71
CA MET A 426 10.51 3.38 -14.51
C MET A 426 10.74 2.17 -15.43
N ASP A 427 11.96 1.98 -15.94
CA ASP A 427 12.33 0.83 -16.77
C ASP A 427 12.28 -0.49 -15.96
N HIS A 428 12.36 -0.43 -14.62
CA HIS A 428 12.19 -1.61 -13.75
C HIS A 428 10.79 -2.26 -13.85
N PHE A 429 9.77 -1.51 -14.29
CA PHE A 429 8.39 -1.99 -14.42
C PHE A 429 8.02 -2.48 -15.81
N GLN A 430 8.91 -2.33 -16.81
CA GLN A 430 8.57 -2.60 -18.20
C GLN A 430 8.78 -4.07 -18.63
N TYR A 431 9.47 -4.92 -17.85
CA TYR A 431 10.15 -6.09 -18.43
C TYR A 431 9.48 -7.48 -18.33
N LYS A 432 8.29 -7.70 -17.74
CA LYS A 432 7.67 -9.06 -17.77
C LYS A 432 6.18 -9.08 -18.09
N GLN A 433 5.93 -9.22 -19.39
CA GLN A 433 4.69 -9.73 -19.99
C GLN A 433 4.39 -11.13 -19.43
N THR A 434 3.39 -11.26 -18.55
CA THR A 434 2.84 -12.56 -18.15
C THR A 434 1.31 -12.49 -18.15
N TYR A 435 0.67 -13.56 -18.62
CA TYR A 435 -0.76 -13.64 -18.93
C TYR A 435 -1.66 -13.27 -17.73
N ASN A 436 -2.25 -12.06 -17.80
CA ASN A 436 -3.57 -11.62 -17.30
C ASN A 436 -3.64 -10.10 -17.00
N CYS A 437 -2.57 -9.34 -17.20
CA CYS A 437 -2.54 -7.90 -16.91
C CYS A 437 -2.74 -7.00 -18.14
N TYR A 438 -3.59 -7.41 -19.10
CA TYR A 438 -3.76 -6.72 -20.39
C TYR A 438 -4.29 -5.27 -20.29
N CYS A 439 -4.77 -4.82 -19.11
CA CYS A 439 -5.25 -3.43 -18.93
C CYS A 439 -4.19 -2.44 -18.40
N LEU A 440 -3.01 -2.90 -17.98
CA LEU A 440 -2.01 -2.03 -17.31
C LEU A 440 -0.90 -1.52 -18.25
N LEU A 441 -0.91 -1.92 -19.52
CA LEU A 441 0.21 -1.75 -20.45
C LEU A 441 0.43 -0.32 -20.98
N ASN A 442 -0.51 0.62 -20.81
CA ASN A 442 -0.31 2.03 -21.19
C ASN A 442 -0.17 2.96 -19.97
N VAL A 443 -0.10 2.41 -18.75
CA VAL A 443 -0.02 3.20 -17.52
C VAL A 443 1.10 2.69 -16.60
N SER A 444 2.28 2.44 -17.16
CA SER A 444 3.46 2.01 -16.39
C SER A 444 3.81 2.94 -15.23
N ILE A 445 3.37 4.21 -15.27
CA ILE A 445 3.58 5.21 -14.21
C ILE A 445 2.49 5.20 -13.12
N PHE A 446 1.29 4.67 -13.38
CA PHE A 446 0.30 4.47 -12.30
C PHE A 446 0.64 3.25 -11.45
N VAL A 447 1.27 2.24 -12.06
CA VAL A 447 1.59 0.97 -11.42
C VAL A 447 2.51 1.17 -10.21
N TYR A 448 3.59 1.97 -10.29
CA TYR A 448 4.54 2.09 -9.16
C TYR A 448 3.93 2.67 -7.86
N SER A 449 2.87 3.48 -7.96
CA SER A 449 2.23 4.14 -6.81
C SER A 449 0.84 3.60 -6.48
N SER A 450 0.41 2.52 -7.15
CA SER A 450 -0.85 1.85 -6.87
C SER A 450 -0.79 1.10 -5.54
N SER A 451 -1.82 1.25 -4.72
CA SER A 451 -2.00 0.49 -3.48
C SER A 451 -2.48 -0.95 -3.70
N ASP A 452 -2.66 -1.38 -4.95
CA ASP A 452 -3.20 -2.70 -5.32
C ASP A 452 -2.18 -3.61 -6.01
N ILE A 453 -0.91 -3.17 -6.12
CA ILE A 453 0.21 -4.04 -6.46
C ILE A 453 1.07 -4.27 -5.21
N PHE A 454 1.60 -5.49 -5.07
CA PHE A 454 2.33 -5.87 -3.87
C PHE A 454 3.62 -6.62 -4.18
N PRO A 455 4.69 -6.43 -3.39
CA PRO A 455 5.92 -7.21 -3.52
C PRO A 455 5.70 -8.71 -3.30
N LEU A 456 6.61 -9.52 -3.86
CA LEU A 456 6.65 -10.96 -3.60
C LEU A 456 6.73 -11.22 -2.09
N GLY A 457 5.96 -12.19 -1.59
CA GLY A 457 5.84 -12.47 -0.16
C GLY A 457 4.79 -11.63 0.58
N TRP A 458 4.12 -10.68 -0.06
CA TRP A 458 3.07 -9.89 0.61
C TRP A 458 1.87 -10.76 1.03
N CYS A 459 1.40 -11.65 0.16
CA CYS A 459 0.28 -12.54 0.47
C CYS A 459 0.59 -13.46 1.67
N GLU A 460 1.79 -14.07 1.70
CA GLU A 460 2.26 -14.89 2.81
C GLU A 460 2.31 -14.11 4.13
N MET A 461 2.92 -12.91 4.10
CA MET A 461 3.06 -12.04 5.27
C MET A 461 1.71 -11.67 5.91
N HIS A 462 0.69 -11.55 5.08
CA HIS A 462 -0.64 -11.09 5.46
C HIS A 462 -1.67 -12.22 5.58
N GLY A 463 -1.28 -13.47 5.33
CA GLY A 463 -2.23 -14.59 5.28
C GLY A 463 -3.28 -14.46 4.17
N TYR A 464 -2.98 -13.71 3.11
CA TYR A 464 -3.84 -13.60 1.94
C TYR A 464 -3.58 -14.77 0.99
N LYS A 465 -4.64 -15.28 0.35
CA LYS A 465 -4.49 -16.36 -0.63
C LYS A 465 -3.86 -15.81 -1.91
N LEU A 466 -2.72 -16.37 -2.30
CA LEU A 466 -2.12 -16.13 -3.61
C LEU A 466 -2.68 -17.16 -4.59
N GLU A 467 -3.29 -16.72 -5.68
CA GLU A 467 -3.77 -17.63 -6.73
C GLU A 467 -2.58 -18.10 -7.60
N PRO A 468 -2.40 -19.42 -7.79
CA PRO A 468 -1.31 -19.92 -8.62
C PRO A 468 -1.56 -19.56 -10.11
N PRO A 469 -0.51 -19.51 -10.94
CA PRO A 469 -0.66 -19.38 -12.39
C PRO A 469 -1.59 -20.48 -12.91
N LYS A 470 -2.51 -20.12 -13.83
CA LYS A 470 -3.34 -21.13 -14.51
C LYS A 470 -2.41 -22.03 -15.32
N ALA A 471 -2.46 -23.34 -15.08
CA ALA A 471 -1.73 -24.32 -15.88
C ALA A 471 -2.12 -24.15 -17.36
N GLU A 472 -1.13 -24.16 -18.26
CA GLU A 472 -1.41 -24.15 -19.69
C GLU A 472 -2.21 -25.41 -20.05
N GLU A 473 -3.44 -25.25 -20.52
CA GLU A 473 -4.18 -26.36 -21.14
C GLU A 473 -3.42 -26.76 -22.42
N GLU A 474 -2.79 -27.93 -22.40
CA GLU A 474 -2.20 -28.53 -23.60
C GLU A 474 -3.25 -28.55 -24.72
N GLN A 475 -3.01 -27.78 -25.79
CA GLN A 475 -3.87 -27.81 -26.96
C GLN A 475 -3.94 -29.24 -27.51
N PRO A 476 -5.14 -29.82 -27.70
CA PRO A 476 -5.24 -31.19 -28.21
C PRO A 476 -4.57 -31.28 -29.58
N ALA A 477 -3.58 -32.17 -29.68
CA ALA A 477 -2.79 -32.39 -30.89
C ALA A 477 -3.70 -32.59 -32.10
N LYS A 478 -3.62 -31.67 -33.07
CA LYS A 478 -4.30 -31.79 -34.37
C LYS A 478 -3.85 -33.09 -35.03
N LYS A 479 -4.72 -34.10 -35.05
CA LYS A 479 -4.53 -35.33 -35.82
C LYS A 479 -4.33 -34.96 -37.29
N LYS A 480 -3.09 -35.10 -37.78
CA LYS A 480 -2.77 -35.01 -39.21
C LYS A 480 -3.59 -36.09 -39.93
N LYS A 481 -4.54 -35.67 -40.79
CA LYS A 481 -5.15 -36.56 -41.77
C LYS A 481 -4.03 -37.06 -42.69
N LYS A 482 -3.75 -38.36 -42.67
CA LYS A 482 -2.95 -39.01 -43.72
C LYS A 482 -3.78 -38.96 -45.02
N LYS A 483 -3.12 -38.54 -46.10
CA LYS A 483 -3.62 -38.67 -47.47
C LYS A 483 -3.80 -40.11 -47.85
#